data_AF-A0A2A3XP08-F1
#
_entry.id   AF-A0A2A3XP08-F1
#
_cell.length_a   1.000
_cell.length_b   1.000
_cell.length_c   1.000
_cell.angle_alpha   90.00
_cell.angle_beta   90.00
_cell.angle_gamma   90.00
#
_symmetry.space_group_name_H-M   'P 1'
#
loop_
_entity.id
_entity.type
_entity.pdbx_description
1 polymer ?
#
loop_
_entity_poly.entity_id
_entity_poly.type
_entity_poly.pdbx_seq_one_letter_code
_entity_poly.pdbx_strand_id
1 'polypeptide(L)'
;MGQRLPARRGGISVVAALGPHRMDSSHGFRVHGTSGAAGRRVEGLPPLKPASPDKEGPVHHDQIAIDVPTVQSLIRQQFPHLMREPVSYLPSTGTVNAIFRVGDLLAARFPLRRTDPDELAESLRAEAGAMSELAGHSPVPTPTCVGLGRRGDSYPLPWTLQTWIPGSVATPSGLAGSIRFADDLVRLILALRKTDRHGRTFSGGGRGGDLPDHDGWMEHCFEKSESLLDVARLRLMWGSFRELPAGGEDVMSHGDLIPANLLVDGERRPAA
;
A
#
# COMPACT_ATOMS: atom_id res chain seq x y z
N MET A 1 -21.61 29.14 16.37
CA MET A 1 -20.31 29.81 16.61
C MET A 1 -19.23 29.00 15.91
N GLY A 2 -18.81 29.40 14.71
CA GLY A 2 -17.98 28.55 13.85
C GLY A 2 -16.49 28.62 14.22
N GLN A 3 -15.92 27.50 14.68
CA GLN A 3 -14.46 27.38 14.77
C GLN A 3 -13.90 27.22 13.35
N ARG A 4 -13.13 28.22 12.89
CA ARG A 4 -12.30 28.07 11.69
C ARG A 4 -11.17 27.09 12.02
N LEU A 5 -11.18 25.92 11.38
CA LEU A 5 -10.01 25.06 11.31
C LEU A 5 -8.83 25.87 10.73
N PRO A 6 -7.63 25.79 11.32
CA PRO A 6 -6.47 26.49 10.77
C PRO A 6 -6.14 25.94 9.38
N ALA A 7 -5.77 26.84 8.46
CA ALA A 7 -5.34 26.44 7.12
C ALA A 7 -4.16 25.48 7.23
N ARG A 8 -4.32 24.25 6.70
CA ARG A 8 -3.25 23.25 6.68
C ARG A 8 -2.09 23.82 5.86
N ARG A 9 -0.94 24.00 6.52
CA ARG A 9 0.33 24.20 5.82
C ARG A 9 0.71 22.84 5.23
N GLY A 10 1.11 22.81 3.97
CA GLY A 10 1.30 21.58 3.20
C GLY A 10 2.18 20.52 3.87
N GLY A 11 2.08 19.29 3.41
CA GLY A 11 2.81 18.16 3.95
C GLY A 11 2.39 16.87 3.28
N ILE A 12 3.04 15.77 3.66
CA ILE A 12 2.65 14.46 3.17
C ILE A 12 1.47 13.90 3.95
N SER A 13 0.79 12.94 3.35
CA SER A 13 -0.11 12.00 4.03
C SER A 13 0.10 10.63 3.41
N VAL A 14 -0.21 9.57 4.15
CA VAL A 14 0.10 8.19 3.75
C VAL A 14 -1.20 7.44 3.63
N VAL A 15 -1.42 6.73 2.54
CA VAL A 15 -2.62 5.95 2.29
C VAL A 15 -2.27 4.47 2.30
N ALA A 16 -2.99 3.68 3.07
CA ALA A 16 -2.90 2.22 2.99
C ALA A 16 -3.32 1.75 1.58
N ALA A 17 -2.34 1.24 0.83
CA ALA A 17 -2.45 0.54 -0.46
C ALA A 17 -3.55 1.04 -1.42
N LEU A 18 -3.18 1.95 -2.33
CA LEU A 18 -3.89 2.25 -3.59
C LEU A 18 -3.12 1.66 -4.79
N GLY A 19 -2.66 0.40 -4.70
CA GLY A 19 -1.79 -0.17 -5.74
C GLY A 19 -1.81 -1.71 -5.82
N PRO A 20 -1.46 -2.28 -6.99
CA PRO A 20 -1.65 -3.71 -7.26
C PRO A 20 -0.36 -4.53 -7.09
N HIS A 21 -0.19 -5.21 -5.95
CA HIS A 21 0.72 -6.36 -5.88
C HIS A 21 0.09 -7.53 -5.12
N ARG A 22 -0.12 -8.65 -5.83
CA ARG A 22 -0.55 -9.91 -5.25
C ARG A 22 0.67 -10.61 -4.64
N MET A 23 0.88 -10.44 -3.34
CA MET A 23 1.22 -11.53 -2.41
C MET A 23 0.79 -11.13 -1.00
N ASP A 24 -0.26 -11.81 -0.55
CA ASP A 24 -0.91 -11.73 0.76
C ASP A 24 -1.56 -10.39 1.16
N SER A 25 -2.79 -10.49 1.69
CA SER A 25 -3.75 -9.40 1.88
C SER A 25 -4.01 -9.14 3.37
N SER A 26 -3.20 -8.27 3.97
CA SER A 26 -3.34 -7.81 5.37
C SER A 26 -2.43 -6.61 5.73
N HIS A 27 -2.12 -5.71 4.78
CA HIS A 27 -0.86 -4.95 4.82
C HIS A 27 -0.95 -3.41 4.75
N GLY A 28 -1.14 -2.80 5.93
CA GLY A 28 -0.80 -1.40 6.21
C GLY A 28 0.27 -1.22 7.31
N PHE A 29 0.50 -2.22 8.15
CA PHE A 29 1.44 -2.17 9.27
C PHE A 29 2.00 -3.58 9.55
N ARG A 30 3.33 -3.73 9.52
CA ARG A 30 4.04 -5.01 9.72
C ARG A 30 5.24 -4.83 10.64
N VAL A 31 5.59 -5.86 11.40
CA VAL A 31 6.97 -6.06 11.89
C VAL A 31 7.82 -6.50 10.71
N HIS A 32 8.97 -5.88 10.48
CA HIS A 32 9.90 -6.24 9.41
C HIS A 32 11.14 -6.94 9.95
N GLY A 33 11.37 -8.16 9.47
CA GLY A 33 12.49 -8.99 9.87
C GLY A 33 13.83 -8.39 9.48
N THR A 34 14.78 -8.42 10.41
CA THR A 34 16.18 -8.06 10.18
C THR A 34 17.12 -9.02 10.92
N SER A 35 18.33 -9.20 10.41
CA SER A 35 19.35 -10.13 10.92
C SER A 35 20.75 -9.44 10.93
N GLY A 36 21.88 -10.17 10.90
CA GLY A 36 23.25 -9.63 10.83
C GLY A 36 24.32 -10.55 11.44
N ALA A 37 25.63 -10.36 11.26
CA ALA A 37 26.41 -9.41 10.44
C ALA A 37 27.86 -10.00 10.21
N ALA A 38 28.88 -9.39 9.58
CA ALA A 38 29.15 -8.01 9.13
C ALA A 38 30.25 -7.91 8.03
N GLY A 39 30.14 -6.93 7.12
CA GLY A 39 31.26 -6.10 6.67
C GLY A 39 32.18 -6.51 5.50
N ARG A 40 31.77 -6.25 4.24
CA ARG A 40 32.71 -5.81 3.18
C ARG A 40 32.02 -4.90 2.14
N ARG A 41 32.78 -3.97 1.56
CA ARG A 41 32.29 -2.95 0.60
C ARG A 41 32.33 -3.51 -0.84
N VAL A 42 31.26 -3.29 -1.61
CA VAL A 42 31.21 -3.55 -3.06
C VAL A 42 31.11 -2.21 -3.80
N GLU A 43 32.05 -1.92 -4.69
CA GLU A 43 32.05 -0.70 -5.52
C GLU A 43 31.73 -1.03 -7.00
N GLY A 44 30.99 -0.13 -7.65
CA GLY A 44 30.93 -0.03 -9.12
C GLY A 44 30.09 -1.08 -9.85
N LEU A 45 28.78 -0.84 -10.00
CA LEU A 45 27.91 -1.64 -10.88
C LEU A 45 27.41 -0.79 -12.07
N PRO A 46 27.59 -1.21 -13.35
CA PRO A 46 27.13 -0.45 -14.50
C PRO A 46 25.61 -0.57 -14.73
N PRO A 47 24.95 0.47 -15.26
CA PRO A 47 23.49 0.58 -15.29
C PRO A 47 22.81 -0.41 -16.24
N LEU A 48 21.62 -0.87 -15.85
CA LEU A 48 20.72 -1.66 -16.67
C LEU A 48 19.93 -0.75 -17.62
N LYS A 49 19.71 -1.20 -18.87
CA LYS A 49 18.90 -0.47 -19.86
C LYS A 49 17.40 -0.62 -19.57
N PRO A 50 16.58 0.42 -19.78
CA PRO A 50 15.13 0.33 -19.62
C PRO A 50 14.49 -0.47 -20.76
N ALA A 51 13.44 -1.23 -20.44
CA ALA A 51 12.51 -1.78 -21.42
C ALA A 51 11.49 -0.69 -21.83
N SER A 52 11.13 -0.67 -23.13
CA SER A 52 10.15 0.29 -23.66
C SER A 52 8.73 0.02 -23.13
N PRO A 53 7.88 1.06 -23.01
CA PRO A 53 6.49 0.92 -22.59
C PRO A 53 5.58 0.44 -23.74
N ASP A 54 4.29 0.36 -23.43
CA ASP A 54 3.14 0.12 -24.31
C ASP A 54 2.83 -1.34 -24.66
N LYS A 55 2.00 -1.98 -23.81
CA LYS A 55 0.65 -2.45 -24.20
C LYS A 55 -0.32 -2.38 -23.01
N GLU A 56 -1.44 -1.68 -23.19
CA GLU A 56 -2.56 -1.72 -22.26
C GLU A 56 -3.16 -3.14 -22.21
N GLY A 57 -3.38 -3.66 -21.00
CA GLY A 57 -3.85 -5.03 -20.78
C GLY A 57 -5.38 -5.16 -20.84
N PRO A 58 -5.92 -6.31 -21.26
CA PRO A 58 -7.37 -6.54 -21.32
C PRO A 58 -7.99 -6.70 -19.93
N VAL A 59 -9.27 -6.32 -19.82
CA VAL A 59 -10.09 -6.56 -18.62
C VAL A 59 -10.22 -8.06 -18.37
N HIS A 60 -9.83 -8.52 -17.18
CA HIS A 60 -9.87 -9.94 -16.81
C HIS A 60 -11.30 -10.42 -16.52
N HIS A 61 -11.63 -11.63 -16.98
CA HIS A 61 -12.98 -12.21 -17.04
C HIS A 61 -13.61 -12.56 -15.68
N ASP A 62 -12.84 -12.40 -14.60
CA ASP A 62 -13.09 -12.86 -13.24
C ASP A 62 -13.33 -11.73 -12.21
N GLN A 63 -13.43 -10.48 -12.67
CA GLN A 63 -13.76 -9.33 -11.83
C GLN A 63 -15.27 -9.21 -11.53
N ILE A 64 -15.61 -8.92 -10.27
CA ILE A 64 -16.98 -8.59 -9.85
C ILE A 64 -17.31 -7.17 -10.31
N ALA A 65 -18.24 -7.02 -11.25
CA ALA A 65 -18.79 -5.72 -11.61
C ALA A 65 -19.59 -5.12 -10.43
N ILE A 66 -19.34 -3.85 -10.13
CA ILE A 66 -20.10 -3.07 -9.14
C ILE A 66 -20.26 -1.64 -9.65
N ASP A 67 -21.46 -1.08 -9.51
CA ASP A 67 -21.82 0.24 -10.01
C ASP A 67 -22.27 1.21 -8.89
N VAL A 68 -22.39 2.50 -9.24
CA VAL A 68 -22.78 3.55 -8.29
C VAL A 68 -24.16 3.28 -7.64
N PRO A 69 -25.22 2.89 -8.38
CA PRO A 69 -26.50 2.48 -7.79
C PRO A 69 -26.39 1.36 -6.75
N THR A 70 -25.59 0.32 -7.03
CA THR A 70 -25.35 -0.79 -6.09
C THR A 70 -24.70 -0.28 -4.81
N VAL A 71 -23.65 0.53 -4.92
CA VAL A 71 -22.96 1.12 -3.77
C VAL A 71 -23.88 2.02 -2.95
N GLN A 72 -24.70 2.86 -3.59
CA GLN A 72 -25.70 3.69 -2.91
C GLN A 72 -26.73 2.85 -2.15
N SER A 73 -27.16 1.71 -2.71
CA SER A 73 -28.08 0.79 -2.05
C SER A 73 -27.44 0.17 -0.80
N LEU A 74 -26.21 -0.36 -0.92
CA LEU A 74 -25.47 -0.96 0.20
C LEU A 74 -25.19 0.06 1.31
N ILE A 75 -24.79 1.29 0.97
CA ILE A 75 -24.59 2.37 1.95
C ILE A 75 -25.92 2.71 2.65
N ARG A 76 -27.03 2.84 1.93
CA ARG A 76 -28.34 3.13 2.52
C ARG A 76 -28.81 2.05 3.50
N GLN A 77 -28.55 0.77 3.18
CA GLN A 77 -28.94 -0.36 4.02
C GLN A 77 -28.05 -0.54 5.25
N GLN A 78 -26.74 -0.28 5.14
CA GLN A 78 -25.75 -0.66 6.15
C GLN A 78 -25.19 0.53 6.95
N PHE A 79 -25.19 1.71 6.35
CA PHE A 79 -24.71 2.97 6.92
C PHE A 79 -25.78 4.07 6.74
N PRO A 80 -26.97 3.94 7.35
CA PRO A 80 -28.13 4.80 7.06
C PRO A 80 -27.88 6.29 7.34
N HIS A 81 -26.94 6.63 8.22
CA HIS A 81 -26.52 8.02 8.46
C HIS A 81 -25.84 8.69 7.25
N LEU A 82 -25.39 7.90 6.27
CA LEU A 82 -24.77 8.35 5.01
C LEU A 82 -25.71 8.23 3.80
N MET A 83 -27.00 7.90 4.00
CA MET A 83 -27.94 7.59 2.91
C MET A 83 -28.19 8.74 1.90
N ARG A 84 -27.73 9.95 2.23
CA ARG A 84 -27.83 11.18 1.42
C ARG A 84 -26.50 11.64 0.84
N GLU A 85 -25.39 11.01 1.18
CA GLU A 85 -24.08 11.39 0.66
C GLU A 85 -23.99 11.09 -0.85
N PRO A 86 -23.44 12.00 -1.67
CA PRO A 86 -23.20 11.72 -3.07
C PRO A 86 -22.17 10.60 -3.21
N VAL A 87 -22.44 9.66 -4.12
CA VAL A 87 -21.52 8.56 -4.43
C VAL A 87 -21.04 8.70 -5.85
N SER A 88 -19.73 8.67 -6.06
CA SER A 88 -19.12 8.64 -7.39
C SER A 88 -18.00 7.60 -7.47
N TYR A 89 -17.89 6.93 -8.61
CA TYR A 89 -16.78 6.02 -8.87
C TYR A 89 -15.48 6.82 -9.03
N LEU A 90 -14.40 6.36 -8.41
CA LEU A 90 -13.06 6.90 -8.59
C LEU A 90 -12.28 5.97 -9.53
N PRO A 91 -12.02 6.38 -10.79
CA PRO A 91 -11.18 5.60 -11.69
C PRO A 91 -9.80 5.40 -11.07
N SER A 92 -9.44 4.13 -10.82
CA SER A 92 -8.14 3.76 -10.29
C SER A 92 -7.51 2.70 -11.17
N THR A 93 -6.18 2.70 -11.26
CA THR A 93 -5.39 1.64 -11.91
C THR A 93 -5.28 0.37 -11.05
N GLY A 94 -5.89 0.35 -9.86
CA GLY A 94 -5.88 -0.79 -8.94
C GLY A 94 -6.78 -1.93 -9.40
N THR A 95 -6.19 -3.10 -9.67
CA THR A 95 -6.88 -4.29 -10.19
C THR A 95 -7.50 -5.19 -9.11
N VAL A 96 -7.60 -4.70 -7.87
CA VAL A 96 -8.03 -5.48 -6.69
C VAL A 96 -9.26 -4.91 -5.98
N ASN A 97 -9.52 -3.60 -6.09
CA ASN A 97 -10.65 -2.94 -5.45
C ASN A 97 -11.25 -1.89 -6.38
N ALA A 98 -12.58 -1.85 -6.50
CA ALA A 98 -13.28 -0.66 -6.98
C ALA A 98 -13.42 0.32 -5.83
N ILE A 99 -13.16 1.61 -6.10
CA ILE A 99 -13.16 2.66 -5.08
C ILE A 99 -14.22 3.68 -5.43
N PHE A 100 -15.04 4.04 -4.44
CA PHE A 100 -16.09 5.03 -4.59
C PHE A 100 -15.90 6.15 -3.56
N ARG A 101 -15.95 7.39 -4.03
CA ARG A 101 -16.08 8.57 -3.19
C ARG A 101 -17.49 8.54 -2.56
N VAL A 102 -17.58 8.78 -1.25
CA VAL A 102 -18.83 8.91 -0.50
C VAL A 102 -18.79 10.23 0.26
N GLY A 103 -19.49 11.23 -0.27
CA GLY A 103 -19.41 12.60 0.22
C GLY A 103 -18.00 13.18 0.13
N ASP A 104 -17.75 14.23 0.92
CA ASP A 104 -16.46 14.91 0.96
C ASP A 104 -15.43 14.22 1.87
N LEU A 105 -15.86 13.28 2.73
CA LEU A 105 -15.02 12.75 3.83
C LEU A 105 -14.74 11.23 3.80
N LEU A 106 -15.42 10.43 2.98
CA LEU A 106 -15.36 8.96 3.07
C LEU A 106 -15.09 8.27 1.74
N ALA A 107 -14.45 7.12 1.75
CA ALA A 107 -14.25 6.27 0.58
C ALA A 107 -14.65 4.83 0.88
N ALA A 108 -15.43 4.22 -0.01
CA ALA A 108 -15.80 2.82 0.04
C ALA A 108 -14.91 2.00 -0.93
N ARG A 109 -14.35 0.88 -0.45
CA ARG A 109 -13.44 -0.02 -1.16
C ARG A 109 -14.08 -1.39 -1.27
N PHE A 110 -14.32 -1.84 -2.51
CA PHE A 110 -15.01 -3.10 -2.83
C PHE A 110 -14.05 -4.06 -3.54
N PRO A 111 -13.67 -5.18 -2.91
CA PRO A 111 -12.84 -6.20 -3.54
C PRO A 111 -13.40 -6.73 -4.87
N LEU A 112 -12.57 -6.72 -5.92
CA LEU A 112 -12.99 -7.12 -7.27
C LEU A 112 -12.80 -8.61 -7.55
N ARG A 113 -11.96 -9.30 -6.78
CA ARG A 113 -11.68 -10.73 -6.97
C ARG A 113 -12.57 -11.57 -6.07
N ARG A 114 -13.23 -12.57 -6.64
CA ARG A 114 -13.92 -13.60 -5.86
C ARG A 114 -12.91 -14.37 -5.01
N THR A 115 -13.22 -14.49 -3.72
CA THR A 115 -12.47 -15.19 -2.68
C THR A 115 -13.49 -15.67 -1.65
N ASP A 116 -13.07 -16.45 -0.65
CA ASP A 116 -13.98 -16.79 0.45
C ASP A 116 -14.45 -15.52 1.21
N PRO A 117 -15.77 -15.30 1.38
CA PRO A 117 -16.27 -14.09 2.02
C PRO A 117 -15.95 -13.98 3.51
N ASP A 118 -15.76 -15.10 4.21
CA ASP A 118 -15.56 -15.13 5.66
C ASP A 118 -14.06 -14.97 6.00
N GLU A 119 -13.16 -15.59 5.22
CA GLU A 119 -11.71 -15.30 5.23
C GLU A 119 -11.44 -13.82 4.90
N LEU A 120 -12.11 -13.28 3.87
CA LEU A 120 -12.00 -11.86 3.52
C LEU A 120 -12.54 -10.96 4.63
N ALA A 121 -13.62 -11.34 5.31
CA ALA A 121 -14.14 -10.57 6.44
C ALA A 121 -13.14 -10.52 7.62
N GLU A 122 -12.36 -11.59 7.83
CA GLU A 122 -11.27 -11.59 8.81
C GLU A 122 -10.08 -10.73 8.37
N SER A 123 -9.64 -10.85 7.12
CA SER A 123 -8.61 -9.99 6.52
C SER A 123 -8.96 -8.50 6.64
N LEU A 124 -10.21 -8.10 6.35
CA LEU A 124 -10.66 -6.70 6.48
C LEU A 124 -10.72 -6.23 7.95
N ARG A 125 -10.99 -7.12 8.93
CA ARG A 125 -10.88 -6.78 10.36
C ARG A 125 -9.43 -6.56 10.78
N ALA A 126 -8.51 -7.39 10.29
CA ALA A 126 -7.07 -7.23 10.52
C ALA A 126 -6.54 -5.93 9.89
N GLU A 127 -6.94 -5.63 8.65
CA GLU A 127 -6.62 -4.35 7.97
C GLU A 127 -7.16 -3.16 8.76
N ALA A 128 -8.41 -3.20 9.21
CA ALA A 128 -9.00 -2.14 10.04
C ALA A 128 -8.25 -1.92 11.37
N GLY A 129 -7.80 -3.00 12.03
CA GLY A 129 -6.95 -2.94 13.21
C GLY A 129 -5.60 -2.27 12.92
N ALA A 130 -4.92 -2.72 11.86
CA ALA A 130 -3.65 -2.15 11.42
C ALA A 130 -3.76 -0.67 11.01
N MET A 131 -4.87 -0.26 10.39
CA MET A 131 -5.17 1.15 10.09
C MET A 131 -5.31 2.00 11.36
N SER A 132 -6.01 1.49 12.39
CA SER A 132 -6.15 2.19 13.67
C SER A 132 -4.81 2.32 14.40
N GLU A 133 -3.98 1.29 14.36
CA GLU A 133 -2.64 1.30 14.95
C GLU A 133 -1.72 2.29 14.22
N LEU A 134 -1.68 2.23 12.88
CA LEU A 134 -0.96 3.19 12.05
C LEU A 134 -1.42 4.64 12.31
N ALA A 135 -2.72 4.88 12.46
CA ALA A 135 -3.25 6.21 12.77
C ALA A 135 -2.87 6.70 14.18
N GLY A 136 -2.68 5.80 15.14
CA GLY A 136 -2.20 6.13 16.50
C GLY A 136 -0.73 6.54 16.56
N HIS A 137 0.11 6.05 15.64
CA HIS A 137 1.56 6.27 15.65
C HIS A 137 2.11 7.12 14.49
N SER A 138 1.31 7.37 13.45
CA SER A 138 1.74 8.18 12.31
C SER A 138 1.78 9.68 12.63
N PRO A 139 2.89 10.39 12.38
CA PRO A 139 2.98 11.84 12.54
C PRO A 139 2.26 12.61 11.41
N VAL A 140 1.75 11.90 10.40
CA VAL A 140 1.08 12.43 9.21
C VAL A 140 -0.30 11.77 9.03
N PRO A 141 -1.27 12.42 8.37
CA PRO A 141 -2.60 11.85 8.20
C PRO A 141 -2.58 10.48 7.50
N THR A 142 -3.39 9.55 8.00
CA THR A 142 -3.57 8.18 7.50
C THR A 142 -5.06 7.82 7.51
N PRO A 143 -5.55 6.92 6.61
CA PRO A 143 -6.94 6.55 6.59
C PRO A 143 -7.28 5.70 7.81
N THR A 144 -8.47 5.91 8.34
CA THR A 144 -9.05 5.15 9.44
C THR A 144 -10.28 4.41 8.94
N CYS A 145 -10.46 3.16 9.37
CA CYS A 145 -11.66 2.40 9.07
C CYS A 145 -12.86 3.02 9.82
N VAL A 146 -13.90 3.40 9.07
CA VAL A 146 -15.16 3.95 9.59
C VAL A 146 -16.20 2.86 9.76
N GLY A 147 -16.12 1.80 8.96
CA GLY A 147 -16.89 0.58 9.19
C GLY A 147 -16.63 -0.50 8.13
N LEU A 148 -16.96 -1.73 8.50
CA LEU A 148 -16.91 -2.88 7.60
C LEU A 148 -18.32 -3.16 7.07
N GLY A 149 -18.46 -3.08 5.76
CA GLY A 149 -19.65 -3.49 5.05
C GLY A 149 -19.75 -5.01 4.94
N ARG A 150 -20.97 -5.51 5.10
CA ARG A 150 -21.35 -6.91 4.93
C ARG A 150 -21.70 -7.19 3.46
N ARG A 151 -21.62 -8.47 3.07
CA ARG A 151 -22.25 -8.99 1.85
C ARG A 151 -23.74 -8.61 1.78
N GLY A 152 -24.26 -8.43 0.58
CA GLY A 152 -25.69 -8.18 0.32
C GLY A 152 -26.09 -8.74 -1.04
N ASP A 153 -27.39 -8.75 -1.35
CA ASP A 153 -27.95 -9.43 -2.52
C ASP A 153 -27.35 -8.93 -3.85
N SER A 154 -26.94 -7.65 -3.91
CA SER A 154 -26.32 -7.01 -5.06
C SER A 154 -24.78 -7.03 -5.06
N TYR A 155 -24.12 -7.50 -4.00
CA TYR A 155 -22.66 -7.61 -3.93
C TYR A 155 -22.21 -8.67 -2.91
N PRO A 156 -21.54 -9.76 -3.33
CA PRO A 156 -21.41 -10.98 -2.53
C PRO A 156 -20.31 -10.95 -1.46
N LEU A 157 -19.43 -9.96 -1.46
CA LEU A 157 -18.28 -9.89 -0.55
C LEU A 157 -18.49 -8.84 0.56
N PRO A 158 -17.80 -8.96 1.71
CA PRO A 158 -17.60 -7.83 2.60
C PRO A 158 -16.72 -6.75 1.94
N TRP A 159 -16.79 -5.53 2.45
CA TRP A 159 -16.14 -4.35 1.89
C TRP A 159 -15.79 -3.34 2.99
N THR A 160 -14.97 -2.33 2.72
CA THR A 160 -14.50 -1.36 3.74
C THR A 160 -14.94 0.05 3.42
N LEU A 161 -15.47 0.75 4.43
CA LEU A 161 -15.68 2.19 4.43
C LEU A 161 -14.61 2.85 5.30
N GLN A 162 -13.86 3.80 4.74
CA GLN A 162 -12.75 4.47 5.42
C GLN A 162 -12.80 5.99 5.24
N THR A 163 -12.06 6.72 6.07
CA THR A 163 -11.85 8.17 5.88
C THR A 163 -11.06 8.45 4.61
N TRP A 164 -11.38 9.58 3.98
CA TRP A 164 -10.65 10.11 2.85
C TRP A 164 -9.61 11.14 3.29
N ILE A 165 -8.48 11.14 2.60
CA ILE A 165 -7.44 12.14 2.77
C ILE A 165 -7.41 13.01 1.52
N PRO A 166 -7.58 14.34 1.62
CA PRO A 166 -7.36 15.24 0.50
C PRO A 166 -5.86 15.34 0.17
N GLY A 167 -5.53 15.26 -1.12
CA GLY A 167 -4.16 15.43 -1.62
C GLY A 167 -4.02 14.98 -3.06
N SER A 168 -2.87 15.24 -3.67
CA SER A 168 -2.47 14.63 -4.95
C SER A 168 -1.54 13.44 -4.69
N VAL A 169 -1.72 12.35 -5.44
CA VAL A 169 -0.80 11.19 -5.40
C VAL A 169 0.61 11.64 -5.83
N ALA A 170 1.63 11.24 -5.07
CA ALA A 170 3.01 11.54 -5.36
C ALA A 170 3.48 10.77 -6.62
N THR A 171 4.27 11.43 -7.47
CA THR A 171 4.89 10.80 -8.64
C THR A 171 6.37 10.49 -8.35
N PRO A 172 7.00 9.52 -9.06
CA PRO A 172 8.38 9.13 -8.78
C PRO A 172 9.41 10.27 -8.84
N SER A 173 9.16 11.32 -9.62
CA SER A 173 10.07 12.45 -9.84
C SER A 173 9.53 13.81 -9.38
N GLY A 174 8.21 13.95 -9.17
CA GLY A 174 7.56 15.26 -8.96
C GLY A 174 7.97 16.01 -7.70
N LEU A 175 8.64 15.32 -6.76
CA LEU A 175 9.08 15.85 -5.46
C LEU A 175 10.58 15.61 -5.21
N ALA A 176 11.34 15.21 -6.23
CA ALA A 176 12.75 14.81 -6.09
C ALA A 176 13.67 15.90 -5.50
N GLY A 177 13.29 17.18 -5.62
CA GLY A 177 14.00 18.31 -5.00
C GLY A 177 13.41 18.83 -3.68
N SER A 178 12.30 18.27 -3.19
CA SER A 178 11.65 18.75 -1.95
C SER A 178 12.31 18.15 -0.71
N ILE A 179 13.21 18.90 -0.09
CA ILE A 179 13.84 18.55 1.20
C ILE A 179 12.76 18.31 2.27
N ARG A 180 11.70 19.13 2.27
CA ARG A 180 10.56 18.98 3.19
C ARG A 180 9.85 17.63 3.03
N PHE A 181 9.60 17.20 1.80
CA PHE A 181 9.01 15.89 1.53
C PHE A 181 9.89 14.75 2.08
N ALA A 182 11.22 14.86 1.91
CA ALA A 182 12.16 13.92 2.49
C ALA A 182 12.15 13.93 4.02
N ASP A 183 12.13 15.12 4.65
CA ASP A 183 12.05 15.27 6.11
C ASP A 183 10.75 14.67 6.69
N ASP A 184 9.60 14.93 6.06
CA ASP A 184 8.31 14.36 6.45
C ASP A 184 8.30 12.83 6.32
N LEU A 185 8.91 12.29 5.25
CA LEU A 185 9.04 10.85 5.03
C LEU A 185 9.98 10.20 6.06
N VAL A 186 11.09 10.85 6.40
CA VAL A 186 12.01 10.42 7.45
C VAL A 186 11.32 10.44 8.82
N ARG A 187 10.54 11.49 9.13
CA ARG A 187 9.75 11.57 10.37
C ARG A 187 8.75 10.42 10.49
N LEU A 188 8.02 10.11 9.42
CA LEU A 188 7.15 8.93 9.35
C LEU A 188 7.94 7.65 9.63
N ILE A 189 8.99 7.36 8.86
CA ILE A 189 9.75 6.11 8.99
C ILE A 189 10.32 5.95 10.41
N LEU A 190 10.86 7.02 10.99
CA LEU A 190 11.39 7.01 12.36
C LEU A 190 10.29 6.88 13.43
N ALA A 191 9.08 7.38 13.20
CA ALA A 191 7.96 7.19 14.11
C ALA A 191 7.47 5.74 14.10
N LEU A 192 7.26 5.15 12.90
CA LEU A 192 6.88 3.74 12.76
C LEU A 192 7.94 2.84 13.43
N ARG A 193 9.23 3.02 13.11
CA ARG A 193 10.32 2.21 13.69
C ARG A 193 10.48 2.30 15.21
N LYS A 194 9.91 3.32 15.86
CA LYS A 194 9.89 3.49 17.32
C LYS A 194 8.61 2.98 17.98
N THR A 195 7.62 2.57 17.20
CA THR A 195 6.38 2.01 17.73
C THR A 195 6.68 0.67 18.39
N ASP A 196 6.07 0.41 19.56
CA ASP A 196 6.21 -0.87 20.21
C ASP A 196 5.63 -1.99 19.33
N ARG A 197 6.47 -2.99 19.07
CA ARG A 197 6.11 -4.22 18.37
C ARG A 197 5.15 -5.10 19.19
N HIS A 198 4.95 -4.82 20.47
CA HIS A 198 4.09 -5.59 21.39
C HIS A 198 4.42 -7.09 21.37
N GLY A 199 5.72 -7.41 21.35
CA GLY A 199 6.25 -8.78 21.26
C GLY A 199 6.11 -9.46 19.88
N ARG A 200 5.42 -8.86 18.89
CA ARG A 200 5.33 -9.42 17.54
C ARG A 200 6.71 -9.54 16.89
N THR A 201 6.95 -10.59 16.12
CA THR A 201 8.14 -10.79 15.27
C THR A 201 7.75 -10.75 13.80
N PHE A 202 8.75 -10.71 12.91
CA PHE A 202 8.51 -11.02 11.50
C PHE A 202 7.91 -12.44 11.36
N SER A 203 6.94 -12.59 10.46
CA SER A 203 6.16 -13.83 10.28
C SER A 203 6.60 -14.68 9.09
N GLY A 204 7.71 -14.34 8.42
CA GLY A 204 8.13 -14.95 7.15
C GLY A 204 7.41 -14.40 5.92
N GLY A 205 6.29 -13.69 6.09
CA GLY A 205 5.45 -13.20 5.01
C GLY A 205 5.76 -11.76 4.54
N GLY A 206 5.97 -11.59 3.23
CA GLY A 206 5.96 -10.27 2.58
C GLY A 206 7.34 -9.66 2.32
N ARG A 207 7.57 -8.45 2.85
CA ARG A 207 8.84 -7.71 2.67
C ARG A 207 9.67 -7.80 3.96
N GLY A 208 10.94 -8.16 3.86
CA GLY A 208 11.84 -8.36 5.01
C GLY A 208 12.16 -9.85 5.21
N GLY A 209 12.83 -10.18 6.32
CA GLY A 209 13.31 -11.54 6.58
C GLY A 209 14.70 -11.81 6.01
N ASP A 210 15.08 -13.09 6.01
CA ASP A 210 16.39 -13.53 5.52
C ASP A 210 16.33 -13.85 4.02
N LEU A 211 17.18 -13.20 3.23
CA LEU A 211 17.18 -13.37 1.77
C LEU A 211 17.33 -14.83 1.29
N PRO A 212 18.11 -15.72 1.93
CA PRO A 212 18.17 -17.14 1.56
C PRO A 212 16.82 -17.87 1.58
N ASP A 213 15.80 -17.42 2.33
CA ASP A 213 14.44 -18.01 2.30
C ASP A 213 13.80 -17.91 0.90
N HIS A 214 14.29 -16.99 0.06
CA HIS A 214 13.84 -16.81 -1.31
C HIS A 214 14.69 -17.55 -2.35
N ASP A 215 15.73 -18.32 -1.97
CA ASP A 215 16.65 -18.98 -2.90
C ASP A 215 15.93 -19.85 -3.93
N GLY A 216 14.98 -20.68 -3.51
CA GLY A 216 14.22 -21.54 -4.42
C GLY A 216 13.34 -20.77 -5.41
N TRP A 217 12.82 -19.61 -5.01
CA TRP A 217 12.05 -18.74 -5.90
C TRP A 217 12.95 -17.98 -6.87
N MET A 218 14.10 -17.48 -6.39
CA MET A 218 15.08 -16.79 -7.21
C MET A 218 15.68 -17.69 -8.27
N GLU A 219 16.01 -18.96 -7.93
CA GLU A 219 16.51 -19.92 -8.90
C GLU A 219 15.45 -20.26 -9.97
N HIS A 220 14.18 -20.43 -9.57
CA HIS A 220 13.09 -20.56 -10.53
C HIS A 220 12.97 -19.34 -11.47
N CYS A 221 13.06 -18.12 -10.93
CA CYS A 221 13.07 -16.90 -11.75
C CYS A 221 14.27 -16.82 -12.69
N PHE A 222 15.44 -17.31 -12.28
CA PHE A 222 16.64 -17.39 -13.13
C PHE A 222 16.44 -18.36 -14.29
N GLU A 223 16.03 -19.61 -14.03
CA GLU A 223 15.70 -20.60 -15.08
C GLU A 223 14.69 -20.05 -16.11
N LYS A 224 13.66 -19.33 -15.65
CA LYS A 224 12.63 -18.76 -16.55
C LYS A 224 13.08 -17.50 -17.30
N SER A 225 14.21 -16.90 -16.94
CA SER A 225 14.70 -15.64 -17.51
C SER A 225 15.98 -15.76 -18.34
N GLU A 226 16.54 -16.97 -18.53
CA GLU A 226 17.84 -17.18 -19.20
C GLU A 226 17.91 -16.61 -20.64
N SER A 227 16.77 -16.54 -21.34
CA SER A 227 16.67 -15.96 -22.68
C SER A 227 16.36 -14.46 -22.72
N LEU A 228 16.08 -13.84 -21.56
CA LEU A 228 15.61 -12.45 -21.43
C LEU A 228 16.60 -11.53 -20.72
N LEU A 229 17.40 -12.08 -19.79
CA LEU A 229 18.27 -11.34 -18.89
C LEU A 229 19.65 -12.00 -18.79
N ASP A 230 20.64 -11.22 -18.35
CA ASP A 230 21.97 -11.72 -17.99
C ASP A 230 21.90 -12.49 -16.66
N VAL A 231 21.36 -13.71 -16.72
CA VAL A 231 21.13 -14.57 -15.54
C VAL A 231 22.43 -14.95 -14.85
N ALA A 232 23.54 -15.08 -15.58
CA ALA A 232 24.85 -15.33 -14.97
C ALA A 232 25.25 -14.18 -14.03
N ARG A 233 25.11 -12.93 -14.48
CA ARG A 233 25.34 -11.75 -13.63
C ARG A 233 24.32 -11.62 -12.50
N LEU A 234 23.05 -11.96 -12.74
CA LEU A 234 22.03 -11.90 -11.70
C LEU A 234 22.23 -12.96 -10.60
N ARG A 235 22.67 -14.19 -10.94
CA ARG A 235 23.08 -15.22 -9.96
C ARG A 235 24.26 -14.74 -9.11
N LEU A 236 25.26 -14.07 -9.71
CA LEU A 236 26.38 -13.46 -8.96
C LEU A 236 25.92 -12.35 -8.01
N MET A 237 25.03 -11.45 -8.48
CA MET A 237 24.45 -10.40 -7.63
C MET A 237 23.63 -10.99 -6.48
N TRP A 238 22.82 -12.03 -6.74
CA TRP A 238 22.05 -12.72 -5.71
C TRP A 238 22.95 -13.40 -4.68
N GLY A 239 24.03 -14.05 -5.12
CA GLY A 239 25.09 -14.55 -4.24
C GLY A 239 25.61 -13.47 -3.28
N SER A 240 25.97 -12.30 -3.81
CA SER A 240 26.40 -11.15 -2.99
C SER A 240 25.31 -10.61 -2.07
N PHE A 241 24.03 -10.69 -2.44
CA PHE A 241 22.92 -10.23 -1.62
C PHE A 241 22.60 -11.17 -0.46
N ARG A 242 22.69 -12.49 -0.66
CA ARG A 242 22.54 -13.50 0.41
C ARG A 242 23.58 -13.37 1.52
N GLU A 243 24.77 -12.88 1.16
CA GLU A 243 25.88 -12.62 2.08
C GLU A 243 25.81 -11.24 2.78
N LEU A 244 24.78 -10.42 2.48
CA LEU A 244 24.66 -9.12 3.14
C LEU A 244 24.40 -9.28 4.64
N PRO A 245 25.05 -8.46 5.49
CA PRO A 245 24.60 -8.32 6.86
C PRO A 245 23.22 -7.65 6.84
N ALA A 246 22.25 -8.23 7.53
CA ALA A 246 20.93 -7.64 7.59
C ALA A 246 20.83 -6.53 8.68
N GLY A 247 19.61 -6.04 8.91
CA GLY A 247 19.37 -4.69 9.44
C GLY A 247 19.28 -4.47 10.97
N GLY A 248 19.56 -5.46 11.83
CA GLY A 248 19.40 -5.33 13.29
C GLY A 248 18.18 -6.04 13.88
N GLU A 249 17.45 -5.41 14.82
CA GLU A 249 16.21 -5.96 15.42
C GLU A 249 14.96 -5.60 14.62
N ASP A 250 13.95 -6.51 14.57
CA ASP A 250 12.71 -6.19 13.84
C ASP A 250 12.01 -4.93 14.38
N VAL A 251 11.57 -4.09 13.44
CA VAL A 251 10.91 -2.81 13.70
C VAL A 251 9.59 -2.73 12.94
N MET A 252 8.64 -1.92 13.41
CA MET A 252 7.42 -1.67 12.65
C MET A 252 7.71 -0.85 11.38
N SER A 253 7.05 -1.20 10.28
CA SER A 253 7.07 -0.46 9.02
C SER A 253 5.75 -0.62 8.26
N HIS A 254 5.48 0.31 7.35
CA HIS A 254 4.30 0.29 6.47
C HIS A 254 4.31 -0.89 5.48
N GLY A 255 5.48 -1.39 5.10
CA GLY A 255 5.63 -2.53 4.17
C GLY A 255 5.26 -2.26 2.70
N ASP A 256 4.79 -1.07 2.34
CA ASP A 256 4.51 -0.68 0.95
C ASP A 256 4.60 0.84 0.73
N LEU A 257 5.70 1.44 1.15
CA LEU A 257 5.90 2.89 1.12
C LEU A 257 6.36 3.37 -0.27
N ILE A 258 5.46 3.26 -1.25
CA ILE A 258 5.66 3.65 -2.65
C ILE A 258 4.96 4.98 -2.98
N PRO A 259 5.34 5.72 -4.05
CA PRO A 259 4.72 7.00 -4.40
C PRO A 259 3.19 6.95 -4.56
N ALA A 260 2.64 5.85 -5.08
CA ALA A 260 1.20 5.65 -5.22
C ALA A 260 0.42 5.64 -3.89
N ASN A 261 1.10 5.33 -2.79
CA ASN A 261 0.55 5.30 -1.42
C ASN A 261 0.88 6.60 -0.64
N LEU A 262 1.47 7.61 -1.29
CA LEU A 262 1.78 8.90 -0.69
C LEU A 262 0.92 9.98 -1.35
N LEU A 263 0.29 10.81 -0.51
CA LEU A 263 -0.41 12.02 -0.92
C LEU A 263 0.39 13.24 -0.50
N VAL A 264 0.33 14.31 -1.30
CA VAL A 264 0.87 15.62 -0.96
C VAL A 264 -0.18 16.72 -1.08
N ASP A 265 -0.12 17.66 -0.14
CA ASP A 265 -0.94 18.85 -0.09
C ASP A 265 -0.12 20.12 -0.44
N GLY A 266 -0.66 20.95 -1.33
CA GLY A 266 -0.22 22.32 -1.56
C GLY A 266 1.12 22.57 -2.26
N GLU A 267 2.07 21.63 -2.30
CA GLU A 267 3.32 21.83 -3.06
C GLU A 267 3.05 21.70 -4.56
N ARG A 268 3.12 22.83 -5.28
CA ARG A 268 2.88 22.93 -6.72
C ARG A 268 3.69 21.87 -7.46
N ARG A 269 3.01 21.08 -8.30
CA ARG A 269 3.68 20.43 -9.43
C ARG A 269 4.45 21.52 -10.19
N PRO A 270 5.72 21.31 -10.56
CA PRO A 270 6.27 22.00 -11.72
C PRO A 270 5.30 21.77 -12.89
N ALA A 271 4.93 22.84 -13.60
CA ALA A 271 4.23 22.64 -14.86
C ALA A 271 5.17 21.86 -15.80
N ALA A 272 4.61 20.86 -16.49
CA ALA A 272 5.30 20.18 -17.58
C ALA A 272 5.38 21.10 -18.80
#